data_AF-A0A084JYN5-F1
#
_entry.id   AF-A0A084JYN5-F1
#
_cell.length_a   1.000
_cell.length_b   1.000
_cell.length_c   1.000
_cell.angle_alpha   90.00
_cell.angle_beta   90.00
_cell.angle_gamma   90.00
#
_symmetry.space_group_name_H-M   'P 1'
#
loop_
_entity.id
_entity.type
_entity.pdbx_description
1 polymer ?
#
loop_
_entity_poly.entity_id
_entity_poly.type
_entity_poly.pdbx_seq_one_letter_code
_entity_poly.pdbx_strand_id
1 'polypeptide(L)'
;MKTFINITTALVFLLSIHSNAQVFQDQLDEIYLGSAKVELNDFILLNSEISNSDRFKFRKALRAARNGQDSLVFTSDEYRLALTEVEYLKLIRRTANQSSDSTEFVTKLSAQMPSLKDIIESDVSYTNLYEAVRPTTFYGRIEALPDVL
;
A
#
# COMPACT_ATOMS: atom_id res chain seq x y z
N MET A 1 22.95 58.71 26.21
CA MET A 1 22.61 57.34 26.68
C MET A 1 21.12 57.29 26.97
N LYS A 2 20.44 56.21 26.52
CA LYS A 2 18.99 55.94 26.56
C LYS A 2 18.24 56.79 25.50
N THR A 3 17.61 56.22 24.49
CA THR A 3 16.45 55.30 24.57
C THR A 3 16.39 54.34 23.37
N PHE A 4 16.43 53.02 23.62
CA PHE A 4 15.92 52.02 22.68
C PHE A 4 14.44 51.82 22.99
N ILE A 5 13.57 52.20 22.05
CA ILE A 5 12.13 51.91 22.13
C ILE A 5 11.81 50.85 21.09
N ASN A 6 11.33 49.74 21.63
CA ASN A 6 10.90 48.49 21.02
C ASN A 6 10.05 48.66 19.75
N ILE A 7 10.50 48.08 18.64
CA ILE A 7 9.67 47.75 17.47
C ILE A 7 10.03 46.33 17.01
N THR A 8 9.73 45.32 17.85
CA THR A 8 10.00 43.91 17.52
C THR A 8 8.86 42.97 17.96
N THR A 9 7.63 43.48 18.01
CA THR A 9 6.44 42.69 18.42
C THR A 9 5.27 42.85 17.46
N ALA A 10 5.54 42.79 16.15
CA ALA A 10 4.47 42.70 15.14
C ALA A 10 4.80 41.82 13.92
N LEU A 11 5.90 41.05 13.95
CA LEU A 11 6.35 40.25 12.80
C LEU A 11 6.46 38.74 13.08
N VAL A 12 5.79 38.23 14.12
CA VAL A 12 5.84 36.80 14.47
C VAL A 12 4.50 36.07 14.26
N PHE A 13 3.42 36.79 13.90
CA PHE A 13 2.09 36.18 13.81
C PHE A 13 1.60 35.78 12.41
N LEU A 14 2.47 35.81 11.38
CA LEU A 14 2.08 35.47 10.00
C LEU A 14 2.71 34.17 9.44
N LEU A 15 3.47 33.41 10.24
CA LEU A 15 4.12 32.18 9.77
C LEU A 15 3.36 30.87 10.11
N SER A 16 2.16 30.96 10.68
CA SER A 16 1.41 29.77 11.12
C SER A 16 0.42 29.23 10.09
N ILE A 17 0.63 29.46 8.79
CA ILE A 17 -0.08 28.70 7.76
C ILE A 17 0.78 27.48 7.45
N HIS A 18 0.67 26.46 8.30
CA HIS A 18 1.19 25.13 7.99
C HIS A 18 0.27 24.53 6.92
N SER A 19 0.58 24.79 5.66
CA SER A 19 0.07 24.02 4.55
C SER A 19 0.52 22.57 4.75
N ASN A 20 -0.39 21.71 5.18
CA ASN A 20 -0.23 20.27 5.06
C ASN A 20 -0.31 19.94 3.56
N ALA A 21 0.76 20.22 2.82
CA ALA A 21 0.93 19.66 1.50
C ALA A 21 0.96 18.14 1.68
N GLN A 22 -0.10 17.45 1.27
CA GLN A 22 -0.04 16.02 1.02
C GLN A 22 1.00 15.84 -0.09
N VAL A 23 2.19 15.39 0.30
CA VAL A 23 3.19 14.93 -0.66
C VAL A 23 2.64 13.62 -1.22
N PHE A 24 1.96 13.70 -2.36
CA PHE A 24 1.74 12.53 -3.21
C PHE A 24 3.10 12.16 -3.80
N GLN A 25 3.82 11.26 -3.13
CA GLN A 25 4.91 10.50 -3.75
C GLN A 25 4.29 9.45 -4.66
N ASP A 26 3.75 9.89 -5.80
CA ASP A 26 3.57 8.97 -6.91
C ASP A 26 4.98 8.68 -7.43
N GLN A 27 5.54 7.54 -7.01
CA GLN A 27 6.71 6.97 -7.67
C GLN A 27 6.29 6.65 -9.09
N LEU A 28 6.86 7.37 -10.06
CA LEU A 28 6.65 7.10 -11.48
C LEU A 28 7.38 5.79 -11.83
N ASP A 29 6.66 4.87 -12.44
CA ASP A 29 7.23 3.59 -12.89
C ASP A 29 8.30 3.83 -13.97
N GLU A 30 9.47 3.20 -13.82
CA GLU A 30 10.56 3.28 -14.80
C GLU A 30 10.33 2.27 -15.95
N ILE A 31 10.36 2.76 -17.21
CA ILE A 31 10.21 1.95 -18.43
C ILE A 31 11.60 1.56 -18.95
N TYR A 32 11.84 0.27 -19.18
CA TYR A 32 13.11 -0.26 -19.71
C TYR A 32 12.95 -0.80 -21.13
N LEU A 33 13.91 -0.51 -22.01
CA LEU A 33 13.96 -1.02 -23.39
C LEU A 33 15.09 -2.06 -23.50
N GLY A 34 14.78 -3.35 -23.45
CA GLY A 34 15.75 -4.41 -23.81
C GLY A 34 15.67 -5.69 -22.98
N SER A 35 15.75 -6.83 -23.68
CA SER A 35 15.39 -8.18 -23.26
C SER A 35 16.28 -8.81 -22.17
N ALA A 36 15.66 -9.37 -21.13
CA ALA A 36 15.93 -10.75 -20.69
C ALA A 36 14.89 -11.24 -19.65
N LYS A 37 14.13 -12.25 -20.07
CA LYS A 37 13.34 -13.22 -19.28
C LYS A 37 13.98 -13.61 -17.95
N VAL A 38 13.54 -12.97 -16.87
CA VAL A 38 13.13 -13.60 -15.61
C VAL A 38 12.01 -12.72 -15.08
N GLU A 39 10.77 -13.19 -15.16
CA GLU A 39 9.64 -12.53 -14.51
C GLU A 39 9.76 -12.81 -13.00
N LEU A 40 10.62 -12.05 -12.34
CA LEU A 40 10.70 -12.05 -10.88
C LEU A 40 9.47 -11.31 -10.40
N ASN A 41 8.62 -11.99 -9.64
CA ASN A 41 7.39 -11.42 -9.10
C ASN A 41 7.27 -11.77 -7.62
N ASP A 42 7.91 -10.95 -6.79
CA ASP A 42 7.88 -11.13 -5.34
C ASP A 42 6.48 -10.92 -4.76
N PHE A 43 5.61 -10.18 -5.46
CA PHE A 43 4.24 -9.93 -5.04
C PHE A 43 3.40 -11.22 -5.03
N ILE A 44 3.50 -12.06 -6.06
CA ILE A 44 2.78 -13.35 -6.10
C ILE A 44 3.27 -14.28 -4.99
N LEU A 45 4.57 -14.30 -4.72
CA LEU A 45 5.15 -15.12 -3.65
C LEU A 45 4.59 -14.70 -2.29
N LEU A 46 4.65 -13.42 -1.97
CA LEU A 46 4.08 -12.90 -0.73
C LEU A 46 2.57 -13.15 -0.64
N ASN A 47 1.82 -12.96 -1.73
CA ASN A 47 0.37 -13.22 -1.75
C ASN A 47 0.06 -14.68 -1.44
N SER A 48 0.86 -15.60 -1.98
CA SER A 48 0.74 -17.03 -1.70
C SER A 48 1.06 -17.34 -0.23
N GLU A 49 2.08 -16.72 0.34
CA GLU A 49 2.42 -16.88 1.77
C GLU A 49 1.30 -16.37 2.69
N ILE A 50 0.70 -15.23 2.34
CA ILE A 50 -0.43 -14.67 3.09
C ILE A 50 -1.66 -15.60 2.98
N SER A 51 -2.00 -16.02 1.77
CA SER A 51 -3.23 -16.78 1.48
C SER A 51 -3.19 -18.21 2.03
N ASN A 52 -2.00 -18.82 2.07
CA ASN A 52 -1.80 -20.18 2.60
C ASN A 52 -1.59 -20.20 4.12
N SER A 53 -1.63 -19.05 4.79
CA SER A 53 -1.46 -19.00 6.24
C SER A 53 -2.78 -19.30 6.95
N ASP A 54 -2.85 -20.45 7.64
CA ASP A 54 -4.03 -20.88 8.43
C ASP A 54 -4.60 -19.79 9.37
N ARG A 55 -3.73 -18.91 9.87
CA ARG A 55 -4.09 -17.80 10.77
C ARG A 55 -3.25 -16.58 10.48
N PHE A 56 -3.40 -16.01 9.29
CA PHE A 56 -2.68 -14.80 8.93
C PHE A 56 -2.91 -13.68 9.95
N LYS A 57 -1.82 -13.18 10.55
CA LYS A 57 -1.87 -12.08 11.53
C LYS A 57 -1.29 -10.82 10.91
N PHE A 58 -2.15 -10.01 10.29
CA PHE A 58 -1.77 -8.78 9.60
C PHE A 58 -0.80 -7.88 10.41
N ARG A 59 -1.11 -7.67 11.70
CA ARG A 59 -0.28 -6.84 12.59
C ARG A 59 1.13 -7.41 12.80
N LYS A 60 1.27 -8.74 12.79
CA LYS A 60 2.57 -9.42 12.94
C LYS A 60 3.38 -9.28 11.65
N ALA A 61 2.76 -9.54 10.49
CA ALA A 61 3.39 -9.36 9.19
C ALA A 61 3.90 -7.92 9.00
N LEU A 62 3.05 -6.92 9.25
CA LEU A 62 3.43 -5.51 9.13
C LEU A 62 4.55 -5.10 10.10
N ARG A 63 4.66 -5.75 11.27
CA ARG A 63 5.78 -5.51 12.20
C ARG A 63 7.08 -6.16 11.70
N ALA A 64 7.00 -7.36 11.13
CA ALA A 64 8.14 -8.05 10.55
C ALA A 64 8.70 -7.27 9.37
N ALA A 65 7.85 -6.88 8.41
CA ALA A 65 8.21 -6.08 7.24
C ALA A 65 8.94 -4.77 7.59
N ARG A 66 8.50 -4.08 8.67
CA ARG A 66 9.17 -2.85 9.15
C ARG A 66 10.58 -3.08 9.67
N ASN A 67 10.86 -4.26 10.20
CA ASN A 67 12.16 -4.61 10.75
C ASN A 67 13.09 -5.17 9.66
N GLY A 68 12.55 -5.92 8.70
CA GLY A 68 13.31 -6.49 7.58
C GLY A 68 13.74 -5.45 6.55
N GLN A 69 12.91 -4.42 6.32
CA GLN A 69 13.11 -3.44 5.23
C GLN A 69 13.19 -4.09 3.85
N ASP A 70 12.53 -5.24 3.69
CA ASP A 70 12.49 -6.00 2.45
C ASP A 70 11.69 -5.24 1.37
N SER A 71 12.17 -5.34 0.14
CA SER A 71 11.53 -4.77 -1.05
C SER A 71 10.99 -5.90 -1.92
N LEU A 72 9.76 -5.73 -2.39
CA LEU A 72 9.14 -6.56 -3.41
C LEU A 72 9.46 -5.97 -4.77
N VAL A 73 10.02 -6.80 -5.65
CA VAL A 73 10.36 -6.41 -7.01
C VAL A 73 9.49 -7.16 -8.00
N PHE A 74 9.02 -6.42 -8.99
CA PHE A 74 8.50 -6.96 -10.23
C PHE A 74 9.34 -6.43 -11.38
N THR A 75 9.73 -7.31 -12.29
CA THR A 75 10.46 -6.93 -13.51
C THR A 75 9.90 -7.71 -14.69
N SER A 76 9.48 -7.00 -15.72
CA SER A 76 9.09 -7.52 -17.02
C SER A 76 9.88 -6.82 -18.12
N ASP A 77 9.61 -7.16 -19.38
CA ASP A 77 10.21 -6.49 -20.53
C ASP A 77 9.79 -5.02 -20.65
N GLU A 78 8.67 -4.62 -20.02
CA GLU A 78 8.09 -3.27 -20.14
C GLU A 78 8.20 -2.44 -18.85
N TYR A 79 8.16 -3.11 -17.68
CA TYR A 79 8.03 -2.44 -16.39
C TYR A 79 9.05 -2.96 -15.38
N ARG A 80 9.53 -2.05 -14.54
CA ARG A 80 10.17 -2.40 -13.27
C ARG A 80 9.46 -1.67 -12.14
N LEU A 81 8.88 -2.45 -11.23
CA LEU A 81 8.24 -1.94 -10.03
C LEU A 81 9.01 -2.44 -8.80
N ALA A 82 9.27 -1.54 -7.87
CA ALA A 82 9.83 -1.89 -6.57
C ALA A 82 9.04 -1.16 -5.48
N LEU A 83 8.53 -1.91 -4.50
CA LEU A 83 7.81 -1.38 -3.35
C LEU A 83 8.33 -2.04 -2.09
N THR A 84 8.38 -1.32 -0.98
CA THR A 84 8.66 -1.99 0.30
C THR A 84 7.52 -2.94 0.64
N GLU A 85 7.82 -4.06 1.29
CA GLU A 85 6.78 -4.99 1.78
C GLU A 85 5.77 -4.26 2.68
N VAL A 86 6.22 -3.26 3.45
CA VAL A 86 5.38 -2.41 4.30
C VAL A 86 4.36 -1.61 3.49
N GLU A 87 4.77 -1.02 2.37
CA GLU A 87 3.88 -0.25 1.49
C GLU A 87 2.85 -1.17 0.85
N TYR A 88 3.29 -2.31 0.33
CA TYR A 88 2.40 -3.29 -0.28
C TYR A 88 1.37 -3.84 0.71
N LEU A 89 1.80 -4.23 1.93
CA LEU A 89 0.87 -4.67 2.98
C LEU A 89 -0.15 -3.56 3.33
N LYS A 90 0.28 -2.30 3.47
CA LYS A 90 -0.66 -1.20 3.72
C LYS A 90 -1.65 -1.02 2.58
N LEU A 91 -1.17 -1.11 1.33
CA LEU A 91 -1.97 -1.00 0.13
C LEU A 91 -3.06 -2.08 0.08
N ILE A 92 -2.69 -3.36 0.17
CA ILE A 92 -3.65 -4.47 0.11
C ILE A 92 -4.67 -4.39 1.25
N ARG A 93 -4.27 -3.98 2.46
CA ARG A 93 -5.20 -3.83 3.59
C ARG A 93 -6.18 -2.69 3.37
N ARG A 94 -5.70 -1.55 2.86
CA ARG A 94 -6.54 -0.40 2.55
C ARG A 94 -7.55 -0.75 1.46
N THR A 95 -7.08 -1.35 0.37
CA THR A 95 -7.93 -1.75 -0.75
C THR A 95 -8.95 -2.81 -0.32
N ALA A 96 -8.53 -3.85 0.40
CA ALA A 96 -9.45 -4.87 0.94
C ALA A 96 -10.49 -4.28 1.89
N ASN A 97 -10.13 -3.26 2.68
CA ASN A 97 -11.09 -2.56 3.53
C ASN A 97 -12.09 -1.73 2.71
N GLN A 98 -11.71 -1.21 1.53
CA GLN A 98 -12.57 -0.38 0.70
C GLN A 98 -13.38 -1.17 -0.33
N SER A 99 -13.14 -2.48 -0.45
CA SER A 99 -13.85 -3.35 -1.38
C SER A 99 -14.94 -4.15 -0.67
N SER A 100 -16.00 -4.43 -1.40
CA SER A 100 -17.16 -5.20 -0.98
C SER A 100 -16.96 -6.70 -1.28
N ASP A 101 -16.22 -7.00 -2.35
CA ASP A 101 -15.88 -8.36 -2.78
C ASP A 101 -14.49 -8.43 -3.42
N SER A 102 -14.07 -9.64 -3.78
CA SER A 102 -12.77 -9.91 -4.41
C SER A 102 -12.64 -9.27 -5.80
N THR A 103 -13.74 -9.11 -6.55
CA THR A 103 -13.73 -8.53 -7.89
C THR A 103 -13.47 -7.04 -7.82
N GLU A 104 -14.14 -6.34 -6.90
CA GLU A 104 -13.91 -4.93 -6.60
C GLU A 104 -12.49 -4.73 -6.03
N PHE A 105 -12.00 -5.65 -5.21
CA PHE A 105 -10.61 -5.63 -4.72
C PHE A 105 -9.59 -5.70 -5.85
N VAL A 106 -9.70 -6.71 -6.73
CA VAL A 106 -8.81 -6.90 -7.88
C VAL A 106 -8.83 -5.66 -8.77
N THR A 107 -10.02 -5.15 -9.11
CA THR A 107 -10.19 -3.95 -9.94
C THR A 107 -9.54 -2.71 -9.32
N LYS A 108 -9.74 -2.46 -8.03
CA LYS A 108 -9.14 -1.30 -7.34
C LYS A 108 -7.64 -1.44 -7.16
N LEU A 109 -7.14 -2.66 -6.96
CA LEU A 109 -5.72 -2.92 -6.81
C LEU A 109 -4.98 -2.77 -8.15
N SER A 110 -5.54 -3.30 -9.24
CA SER A 110 -4.97 -3.18 -10.59
C SER A 110 -4.91 -1.71 -11.04
N ALA A 111 -5.92 -0.91 -10.71
CA ALA A 111 -5.91 0.53 -10.95
C ALA A 111 -4.85 1.30 -10.13
N GLN A 112 -4.50 0.82 -8.93
CA GLN A 112 -3.45 1.41 -8.07
C GLN A 112 -2.04 0.93 -8.43
N MET A 113 -1.90 -0.15 -9.19
CA MET A 113 -0.62 -0.72 -9.60
C MET A 113 -0.63 -1.06 -11.10
N PRO A 114 -0.66 -0.05 -12.00
CA PRO A 114 -0.82 -0.26 -13.43
C PRO A 114 0.23 -1.20 -14.04
N SER A 115 1.48 -1.13 -13.57
CA SER A 115 2.58 -2.01 -13.98
C SER A 115 2.34 -3.51 -13.69
N LEU A 116 1.43 -3.83 -12.77
CA LEU A 116 1.03 -5.20 -12.45
C LEU A 116 -0.38 -5.54 -12.95
N LYS A 117 -1.05 -4.65 -13.69
CA LYS A 117 -2.48 -4.77 -13.98
C LYS A 117 -2.87 -6.13 -14.55
N ASP A 118 -2.21 -6.55 -15.63
CA ASP A 118 -2.54 -7.80 -16.33
C ASP A 118 -2.32 -9.03 -15.44
N ILE A 119 -1.33 -8.97 -14.55
CA ILE A 119 -1.03 -10.04 -13.58
C ILE A 119 -2.08 -10.06 -12.47
N ILE A 120 -2.43 -8.89 -11.93
CA ILE A 120 -3.46 -8.76 -10.88
C ILE A 120 -4.81 -9.28 -11.38
N GLU A 121 -5.16 -8.96 -12.63
CA GLU A 121 -6.45 -9.32 -13.23
C GLU A 121 -6.54 -10.78 -13.66
N SER A 122 -5.41 -11.44 -13.94
CA SER A 122 -5.38 -12.82 -14.44
C SER A 122 -5.02 -13.88 -13.38
N ASP A 123 -4.33 -13.51 -12.30
CA ASP A 123 -3.83 -14.46 -11.31
C ASP A 123 -4.79 -14.61 -10.10
N VAL A 124 -5.21 -15.86 -9.84
CA VAL A 124 -6.16 -16.20 -8.76
C VAL A 124 -5.61 -15.90 -7.35
N SER A 125 -4.29 -15.77 -7.18
CA SER A 125 -3.67 -15.42 -5.90
C SER A 125 -4.17 -14.08 -5.37
N TYR A 126 -4.57 -13.14 -6.22
CA TYR A 126 -5.12 -11.85 -5.79
C TYR A 126 -6.57 -11.95 -5.28
N THR A 127 -7.36 -12.86 -5.85
CA THR A 127 -8.67 -13.22 -5.30
C THR A 127 -8.51 -13.89 -3.93
N ASN A 128 -7.59 -14.85 -3.80
CA ASN A 128 -7.32 -15.53 -2.52
C ASN A 128 -6.77 -14.56 -1.46
N LEU A 129 -5.96 -13.59 -1.89
CA LEU A 129 -5.42 -12.55 -1.03
C LEU A 129 -6.54 -11.72 -0.39
N TYR A 130 -7.58 -11.39 -1.15
CA TYR A 130 -8.75 -10.67 -0.61
C TYR A 130 -9.37 -11.45 0.55
N GLU A 131 -9.64 -12.75 0.37
CA GLU A 131 -10.26 -13.61 1.39
C GLU A 131 -9.39 -13.72 2.65
N ALA A 132 -8.06 -13.77 2.50
CA ALA A 132 -7.15 -13.82 3.63
C ALA A 132 -7.04 -12.47 4.39
N VAL A 133 -7.11 -11.34 3.66
CA VAL A 133 -6.88 -10.00 4.24
C VAL A 133 -8.17 -9.38 4.77
N ARG A 134 -9.30 -9.51 4.07
CA ARG A 134 -10.59 -8.87 4.37
C ARG A 134 -11.02 -9.06 5.83
N PRO A 135 -10.99 -10.26 6.43
CA PRO A 135 -11.40 -10.45 7.83
C PRO A 135 -10.57 -9.66 8.85
N THR A 136 -9.35 -9.27 8.48
CA THR A 136 -8.45 -8.50 9.36
C THR A 136 -8.70 -6.98 9.32
N THR A 137 -9.49 -6.52 8.35
CA THR A 137 -9.84 -5.10 8.12
C THR A 137 -10.89 -4.60 9.11
N PHE A 138 -11.25 -3.31 9.05
CA PHE A 138 -12.31 -2.78 9.91
C PHE A 138 -13.68 -3.24 9.43
N TYR A 139 -14.00 -3.07 8.14
CA TYR A 139 -15.29 -3.49 7.60
C TYR A 139 -15.46 -5.01 7.59
N GLY A 140 -14.41 -5.79 7.33
CA GLY A 140 -14.50 -7.26 7.46
C GLY A 140 -14.78 -7.74 8.89
N ARG A 141 -14.37 -6.96 9.92
CA ARG A 141 -14.74 -7.27 11.31
C ARG A 141 -16.18 -6.89 11.64
N ILE A 142 -16.71 -5.85 11.01
CA ILE A 142 -18.12 -5.46 11.16
C ILE A 142 -19.02 -6.52 10.53
N GLU A 143 -18.67 -6.99 9.34
CA GLU A 143 -19.41 -8.05 8.63
C GLU A 143 -19.42 -9.39 9.38
N ALA A 144 -18.37 -9.67 10.15
CA ALA A 144 -18.27 -10.87 10.97
C ALA A 144 -19.04 -10.79 12.29
N LEU A 145 -19.64 -9.64 12.63
CA LEU A 145 -20.49 -9.54 13.81
C LEU A 145 -21.78 -10.34 13.59
N PRO A 146 -22.29 -11.05 14.61
CA PRO A 146 -23.59 -11.70 14.49
C PRO A 146 -24.66 -10.63 14.26
N ASP A 147 -25.61 -10.93 13.37
CA ASP A 147 -26.81 -10.11 13.23
C ASP A 147 -27.49 -10.03 14.59
N VAL A 148 -27.57 -8.81 15.12
CA VAL A 148 -28.35 -8.56 16.34
C VAL A 148 -29.81 -8.58 15.90
N LEU A 149 -30.44 -9.74 16.07
CA LEU A 149 -31.89 -9.93 15.96
C LEU A 149 -32.63 -9.14 17.05
#